data_AF-A0A2V9V7R4-F1
#
_entry.id   AF-A0A2V9V7R4-F1
#
_cell.length_a   1.000
_cell.length_b   1.000
_cell.length_c   1.000
_cell.angle_alpha   90.00
_cell.angle_beta   90.00
_cell.angle_gamma   90.00
#
_symmetry.space_group_name_H-M   'P 1'
#
loop_
_entity.id
_entity.type
_entity.pdbx_description
1 polymer ?
#
loop_
_entity_poly.entity_id
_entity_poly.type
_entity_poly.pdbx_seq_one_letter_code
_entity_poly.pdbx_strand_id
1 'polypeptide(L)' 'MRAVIQRVSRAKVTVAGEIAGEIGLGLLVLLGVGQQDNEGNADYLADKIAGLRIFEDDAGKMNRSLVEVGGAVL' A
#
# COMPACT_ATOMS: atom_id res chain seq x y z
N MET A 1 -8.72 -1.03 -12.79
CA MET A 1 -8.54 -1.24 -11.35
C MET A 1 -8.10 0.09 -10.80
N ARG A 2 -8.56 0.47 -9.61
CA ARG A 2 -8.19 1.74 -8.98
C ARG A 2 -7.80 1.49 -7.53
N ALA A 3 -6.81 2.22 -7.05
CA ALA A 3 -6.43 2.21 -5.64
C ALA A 3 -6.35 3.64 -5.10
N VAL A 4 -6.84 3.83 -3.88
CA VAL A 4 -6.49 4.98 -3.04
C VAL A 4 -5.48 4.50 -2.01
N ILE A 5 -4.31 5.13 -1.99
CA ILE A 5 -3.17 4.69 -1.20
C ILE A 5 -2.92 5.70 -0.10
N GLN A 6 -2.73 5.21 1.12
CA GLN A 6 -2.41 6.02 2.28
C GLN A 6 -1.07 5.57 2.85
N ARG A 7 -0.12 6.50 2.95
CA ARG A 7 1.12 6.28 3.73
C ARG A 7 0.77 6.29 5.21
N VAL A 8 1.06 5.20 5.91
CA VAL A 8 0.68 5.03 7.32
C VAL A 8 1.87 4.66 8.19
N SER A 9 1.84 5.10 9.45
CA SER A 9 2.74 4.58 10.50
C SER A 9 2.23 3.28 11.11
N ARG A 10 0.92 3.01 10.98
CA ARG A 10 0.24 1.75 11.32
C ARG A 10 -1.15 1.71 10.67
N ALA A 11 -1.67 0.53 10.39
CA ALA A 11 -3.07 0.32 9.99
C ALA A 11 -3.55 -1.07 10.43
N LYS A 12 -4.87 -1.22 10.66
CA LYS A 12 -5.49 -2.51 10.98
C LYS A 12 -6.93 -2.60 10.46
N VAL A 13 -7.37 -3.83 10.21
CA VAL A 13 -8.76 -4.19 9.91
C VAL A 13 -9.31 -5.01 11.06
N THR A 14 -10.52 -4.68 11.51
CA THR A 14 -11.24 -5.45 12.54
C THR A 14 -12.59 -5.94 12.02
N VAL A 15 -12.93 -7.19 12.29
CA VAL A 15 -14.23 -7.79 11.96
C VAL A 15 -14.86 -8.29 13.26
N ALA A 16 -16.04 -7.77 13.61
CA ALA A 16 -16.71 -8.08 14.87
C ALA A 16 -15.84 -7.88 16.14
N GLY A 17 -14.91 -6.92 16.09
CA GLY A 17 -14.00 -6.62 17.20
C GLY A 17 -12.64 -7.34 17.15
N GLU A 18 -12.51 -8.39 16.33
CA GLU A 18 -11.28 -9.18 16.19
C GLU A 18 -10.38 -8.64 15.07
N ILE A 19 -9.07 -8.63 15.27
CA ILE A 19 -8.10 -8.17 14.26
C ILE A 19 -8.00 -9.23 13.15
N ALA A 20 -8.37 -8.83 11.94
CA ALA A 20 -8.25 -9.66 10.74
C ALA A 20 -6.93 -9.42 9.99
N GLY A 21 -6.30 -8.27 10.20
CA GLY A 21 -5.00 -7.91 9.62
C GLY A 21 -4.48 -6.60 10.21
N GLU A 22 -3.16 -6.51 10.36
CA GLU A 22 -2.48 -5.34 10.93
C GLU A 22 -1.09 -5.18 10.30
N ILE A 23 -0.68 -3.93 10.10
CA ILE A 23 0.66 -3.55 9.67
C ILE A 23 1.21 -2.40 10.52
N GLY A 24 2.53 -2.34 10.63
CA GLY A 24 3.27 -1.18 11.11
C GLY A 24 3.44 -0.13 10.00
N LEU A 25 4.67 0.38 9.85
CA LEU A 25 5.03 1.29 8.76
C LEU A 25 4.68 0.66 7.41
N GLY A 26 3.96 1.39 6.57
CA GLY A 26 3.54 0.83 5.29
C GLY A 26 2.53 1.64 4.51
N LEU A 27 1.78 0.95 3.66
CA LEU A 27 0.70 1.49 2.85
C LEU A 27 -0.62 0.77 3.16
N LEU A 28 -1.67 1.55 3.40
CA LEU A 28 -3.05 1.06 3.37
C LEU A 28 -3.62 1.29 1.96
N VAL A 29 -4.09 0.23 1.31
CA VAL A 29 -4.56 0.24 -0.07
C VAL A 29 -6.06 -0.04 -0.13
N LEU A 30 -6.84 1.00 -0.42
CA LEU A 30 -8.26 0.85 -0.69
C LEU A 30 -8.44 0.51 -2.17
N LEU A 31 -8.67 -0.77 -2.46
CA LEU A 31 -8.72 -1.31 -3.82
C LEU A 31 -10.15 -1.41 -4.37
N GLY A 32 -10.36 -0.88 -5.57
CA GLY A 32 -11.58 -1.03 -6.35
C GLY A 32 -11.32 -1.80 -7.64
N VAL A 33 -12.05 -2.88 -7.84
CA VAL A 33 -12.02 -3.73 -9.04
C VAL A 33 -13.28 -3.48 -9.88
N GLY A 34 -13.09 -3.08 -11.14
CA GLY A 34 -14.14 -2.84 -12.11
C GLY A 34 -14.35 -4.02 -13.06
N GLN A 35 -15.47 -4.03 -13.78
CA GLN A 35 -15.85 -5.15 -14.67
C GLN A 35 -14.88 -5.43 -15.83
N GLN A 36 -14.11 -4.43 -16.25
CA GLN A 36 -13.17 -4.54 -17.37
C GLN A 36 -11.73 -4.83 -16.92
N ASP A 37 -11.52 -5.04 -15.62
CA ASP A 37 -10.19 -5.29 -15.08
C ASP A 37 -9.76 -6.73 -15.30
N ASN A 38 -8.47 -6.90 -15.52
CA ASN A 38 -7.82 -8.20 -15.69
C ASN A 38 -6.56 -8.29 -14.82
N GLU A 39 -5.92 -9.47 -14.84
CA GLU A 39 -4.69 -9.75 -14.09
C GLU A 39 -3.57 -8.77 -14.43
N GLY A 40 -3.42 -8.38 -15.69
CA GLY A 40 -2.42 -7.38 -16.09
C GLY A 40 -2.65 -6.00 -15.45
N ASN A 41 -3.90 -5.64 -15.12
CA ASN A 41 -4.17 -4.44 -14.33
C ASN A 41 -3.74 -4.61 -12.86
N ALA A 42 -3.89 -5.81 -12.31
CA ALA A 42 -3.47 -6.13 -10.95
C ALA A 42 -1.94 -6.09 -10.84
N ASP A 43 -1.23 -6.76 -11.74
CA ASP A 43 0.24 -6.78 -11.78
C ASP A 43 0.81 -5.37 -11.91
N TYR A 44 0.30 -4.60 -12.88
CA TYR A 44 0.72 -3.21 -13.07
C TYR A 44 0.50 -2.36 -11.81
N LEU A 45 -0.64 -2.52 -11.14
CA LEU A 45 -0.96 -1.73 -9.95
C LEU A 45 -0.10 -2.16 -8.76
N ALA A 46 0.15 -3.46 -8.58
CA ALA A 46 1.01 -3.99 -7.54
C ALA A 46 2.45 -3.48 -7.68
N ASP A 47 3.04 -3.59 -8.88
CA ASP A 47 4.38 -3.08 -9.17
C ASP A 47 4.47 -1.57 -8.94
N LYS A 48 3.46 -0.84 -9.42
CA LYS A 48 3.39 0.62 -9.24
C LYS A 48 3.33 1.00 -7.76
N ILE A 49 2.48 0.33 -6.97
CA ILE A 49 2.32 0.61 -5.54
C ILE A 49 3.62 0.31 -4.78
N ALA A 50 4.22 -0.85 -5.02
CA ALA A 50 5.47 -1.25 -4.37
C ALA A 50 6.62 -0.26 -4.68
N GLY A 51 6.66 0.27 -5.90
CA GLY A 51 7.67 1.21 -6.39
C GLY A 51 7.41 2.71 -6.12
N LEU A 52 6.26 3.09 -5.55
CA LEU A 52 5.94 4.51 -5.28
C LEU A 52 6.95 5.13 -4.31
N ARG A 53 7.69 6.15 -4.76
CA ARG A 53 8.68 6.88 -3.95
C ARG A 53 8.03 7.93 -3.04
N ILE A 54 7.26 7.44 -2.08
CA ILE A 54 6.45 8.26 -1.16
C ILE A 54 6.88 8.10 0.31
N PHE A 55 8.06 7.54 0.58
CA PHE A 55 8.67 7.52 1.90
C PHE A 55 9.88 8.43 1.96
N GLU A 56 10.19 8.93 3.16
CA GLU A 56 11.29 9.86 3.38
C GLU A 56 12.65 9.15 3.35
N ASP A 57 13.63 9.79 2.72
CA ASP A 57 15.04 9.47 2.85
C ASP A 57 15.66 10.14 4.09
N ASP A 58 16.98 10.01 4.24
CA ASP A 58 17.71 10.57 5.39
C ASP A 58 17.77 12.11 5.38
N ALA A 59 17.39 12.74 4.26
CA ALA A 59 17.27 14.19 4.11
C ALA A 59 15.82 14.68 4.25
N GLY A 60 14.88 13.81 4.64
CA GLY A 60 13.46 14.13 4.79
C GLY A 60 12.73 14.34 3.46
N LYS A 61 13.32 13.89 2.34
CA LYS A 61 12.70 14.01 1.01
C LYS A 61 12.01 12.71 0.62
N MET A 62 10.89 12.84 -0.09
CA MET A 62 10.11 11.70 -0.57
C MET A 62 10.83 10.99 -1.72
N ASN A 63 11.67 10.03 -1.36
CA ASN A 63 12.58 9.35 -2.28
C ASN A 63 12.63 7.84 -2.07
N ARG A 64 12.09 7.28 -0.99
CA ARG A 64 12.11 5.83 -0.78
C ARG A 64 10.77 5.22 -1.19
N SER A 65 10.85 4.06 -1.82
CA SER A 65 9.73 3.15 -2.08
C SER A 65 9.38 2.34 -0.84
N LEU A 66 8.25 1.62 -0.89
CA LEU A 66 7.85 0.73 0.19
C LEU A 66 8.91 -0.35 0.48
N VAL A 67 9.47 -0.92 -0.60
CA VAL A 67 10.50 -1.96 -0.52
C VAL A 67 11.77 -1.42 0.16
N GLU A 68 12.20 -0.21 -0.20
CA GLU A 68 13.39 0.43 0.37
C GLU A 68 13.25 0.74 1.87
N VAL A 69 12.02 0.97 2.38
CA VAL A 69 11.77 1.16 3.82
C VAL A 69 11.40 -0.11 4.57
N GLY A 70 11.37 -1.27 3.90
CA GLY A 70 10.96 -2.55 4.49
C GLY A 70 9.54 -2.52 5.07
N GLY A 71 8.66 -1.70 4.49
CA GLY A 71 7.29 -1.54 4.97
C GLY A 71 6.35 -2.64 4.47
N ALA A 72 5.16 -2.70 5.07
CA ALA A 72 4.12 -3.66 4.71
C ALA A 72 2.94 -3.02 3.96
N VAL A 73 2.07 -3.86 3.39
CA VAL A 73 0.82 -3.43 2.74
C VAL A 73 -0.35 -4.05 3.48
N LEU A 74 -1.42 -3.26 3.66
CA LEU A 74 -2.72 -3.71 4.15
C LEU A 74 -3.83 -3.31 3.19
#